data_AF-A0A7K2VC62-F1
#
_entry.id   AF-A0A7K2VC62-F1
#
_cell.length_a   1.000
_cell.length_b   1.000
_cell.length_c   1.000
_cell.angle_alpha   90.00
_cell.angle_beta   90.00
_cell.angle_gamma   90.00
#
_symmetry.space_group_name_H-M   'P 1'
#
loop_
_entity.id
_entity.type
_entity.pdbx_description
1 polymer ?
#
loop_
_entity_poly.entity_id
_entity_poly.type
_entity_poly.pdbx_seq_one_letter_code
_entity_poly.pdbx_strand_id
1 'polypeptide(L)'
;SIMFDYANLDRPIVVFADDWEVYRETRGVYFDLMAEAPGPVARTPEELARVFREGEYRGEESAARRAVFRERFCEFDDGRAAERVVRRVLLGEPPEALPPVVPLAERVPAPAAASLVRS
;
A
#
# COMPACT_ATOMS: atom_id res chain seq x y z
N SER A 1 0.00 -4.10 -8.63
CA SER A 1 1.14 -3.16 -8.61
C SER A 1 0.80 -1.92 -7.79
N ILE A 2 -0.16 -1.07 -8.21
CA ILE A 2 -0.36 0.26 -7.59
C ILE A 2 -0.73 0.27 -6.10
N MET A 3 -1.41 -0.77 -5.60
CA MET A 3 -1.77 -0.84 -4.17
C MET A 3 -0.55 -0.92 -3.25
N PHE A 4 0.57 -1.50 -3.72
CA PHE A 4 1.81 -1.58 -2.96
C PHE A 4 2.41 -0.19 -2.76
N ASP A 5 2.46 0.60 -3.84
CA ASP A 5 2.94 1.98 -3.80
C ASP A 5 2.04 2.86 -2.92
N TYR A 6 0.71 2.73 -3.08
CA TYR A 6 -0.26 3.52 -2.31
C TYR A 6 -0.23 3.20 -0.80
N ALA A 7 0.07 1.95 -0.43
CA ALA A 7 0.14 1.53 0.98
C ALA A 7 1.21 2.29 1.78
N ASN A 8 2.24 2.85 1.14
CA ASN A 8 3.21 3.74 1.80
C ASN A 8 2.59 5.00 2.40
N LEU A 9 1.41 5.42 1.90
CA LEU A 9 0.68 6.59 2.42
C LEU A 9 -0.11 6.28 3.69
N ASP A 10 -0.23 5.02 4.09
CA ASP A 10 -1.05 4.55 5.21
C ASP A 10 -2.52 5.01 5.16
N ARG A 11 -3.10 5.03 3.96
CA ARG A 11 -4.49 5.44 3.74
C ARG A 11 -5.39 4.23 3.52
N PRO A 12 -6.67 4.28 3.91
CA PRO A 12 -7.64 3.24 3.61
C PRO A 12 -7.61 2.77 2.15
N ILE A 13 -7.64 1.45 1.94
CA ILE A 13 -7.71 0.82 0.62
C ILE A 13 -8.96 -0.06 0.60
N VAL A 14 -9.74 0.05 -0.48
CA VAL A 14 -10.80 -0.91 -0.83
C VAL A 14 -10.41 -1.53 -2.16
N VAL A 15 -10.43 -2.85 -2.22
CA VAL A 15 -10.13 -3.60 -3.44
C VAL A 15 -11.44 -4.01 -4.09
N PHE A 16 -11.64 -3.63 -5.35
CA PHE A 16 -12.73 -4.16 -6.17
C PHE A 16 -12.15 -5.20 -7.13
N ALA A 17 -12.55 -6.46 -6.95
CA ALA A 17 -12.03 -7.63 -7.67
C ALA A 17 -13.19 -8.50 -8.17
N ASP A 18 -13.94 -7.97 -9.13
CA ASP A 18 -15.11 -8.63 -9.75
C ASP A 18 -14.71 -9.80 -10.66
N ASP A 19 -13.49 -9.79 -11.20
CA ASP A 19 -12.96 -10.79 -12.12
C ASP A 19 -11.86 -11.69 -11.50
N TRP A 20 -11.78 -11.79 -10.17
CA TRP A 20 -10.65 -12.43 -9.47
C TRP A 20 -10.29 -13.83 -9.99
N GLU A 21 -11.27 -14.71 -10.25
CA GLU A 21 -10.99 -16.06 -10.78
C GLU A 21 -10.36 -16.02 -12.17
N VAL A 22 -10.86 -15.16 -13.05
CA VAL A 22 -10.29 -14.98 -14.38
C VAL A 22 -8.89 -14.37 -14.29
N TYR A 23 -8.72 -13.38 -13.41
CA TYR A 23 -7.43 -12.73 -13.19
C TYR A 23 -6.36 -13.72 -12.74
N ARG A 24 -6.64 -14.52 -11.70
CA ARG A 24 -5.67 -15.50 -11.16
C ARG A 24 -5.31 -16.57 -12.19
N GLU A 25 -6.25 -17.03 -13.01
CA GLU A 25 -6.00 -18.09 -14.00
C GLU A 25 -5.20 -17.57 -15.18
N THR A 26 -5.52 -16.37 -15.67
CA THR A 26 -4.92 -15.83 -16.89
C THR A 26 -3.59 -15.12 -16.66
N ARG A 27 -3.41 -14.49 -15.49
CA ARG A 27 -2.22 -13.69 -15.17
C ARG A 27 -1.27 -14.38 -14.19
N GLY A 28 -1.78 -15.33 -13.41
CA GLY A 28 -1.10 -15.81 -12.22
C GLY A 28 -1.01 -14.73 -11.14
N VAL A 29 -0.79 -15.16 -9.90
CA VAL A 29 -0.62 -14.26 -8.74
C VAL A 29 0.49 -14.75 -7.84
N TYR A 30 1.25 -13.82 -7.26
CA TYR A 30 2.32 -14.11 -6.31
C TYR A 30 1.82 -14.30 -4.88
N PHE A 31 0.61 -13.84 -4.57
CA PHE A 31 0.00 -13.94 -3.24
C PHE A 31 -1.54 -13.97 -3.37
N ASP A 32 -2.22 -14.44 -2.34
CA ASP A 32 -3.69 -14.53 -2.35
C ASP A 32 -4.30 -13.19 -1.95
N LEU A 33 -4.81 -12.44 -2.93
CA LEU A 33 -5.47 -11.16 -2.71
C LEU A 33 -6.67 -11.27 -1.76
N MET A 34 -7.40 -12.39 -1.79
CA MET A 34 -8.61 -12.56 -0.97
C MET A 34 -8.27 -12.77 0.50
N ALA A 35 -7.11 -13.40 0.78
CA ALA A 35 -6.63 -13.63 2.13
C ALA A 35 -5.83 -12.45 2.70
N GLU A 36 -5.13 -11.70 1.83
CA GLU A 36 -4.07 -10.78 2.25
C GLU A 36 -4.27 -9.34 1.75
N ALA A 37 -5.49 -8.95 1.37
CA ALA A 37 -5.79 -7.60 0.93
C ALA A 37 -5.51 -6.54 2.03
N PRO A 38 -5.04 -5.35 1.65
CA PRO A 38 -4.83 -4.22 2.58
C PRO A 38 -6.14 -3.55 3.03
N GLY A 39 -7.27 -4.25 3.04
CA GLY A 39 -8.59 -3.70 3.36
C GLY A 39 -9.73 -4.62 2.91
N PRO A 40 -10.97 -4.08 2.85
CA PRO A 40 -12.12 -4.83 2.36
C PRO A 40 -11.96 -5.15 0.86
N VAL A 41 -12.40 -6.34 0.49
CA VAL A 41 -12.51 -6.76 -0.91
C VAL A 41 -13.98 -6.84 -1.27
N ALA A 42 -14.38 -6.13 -2.33
CA ALA A 42 -15.70 -6.21 -2.92
C ALA A 42 -15.61 -6.92 -4.27
N ARG A 43 -16.60 -7.76 -4.57
CA ARG A 43 -16.72 -8.52 -5.81
C ARG A 43 -17.88 -8.03 -6.67
N THR A 44 -18.78 -7.25 -6.09
CA THR A 44 -19.90 -6.62 -6.81
C THR A 44 -19.99 -5.12 -6.49
N PRO A 45 -20.63 -4.32 -7.36
CA PRO A 45 -20.93 -2.92 -7.07
C PRO A 45 -21.75 -2.74 -5.78
N GLU A 46 -22.64 -3.67 -5.46
CA GLU A 46 -23.47 -3.63 -4.25
C GLU A 46 -22.63 -3.82 -2.98
N GLU A 47 -21.69 -4.76 -3.00
CA GLU A 47 -20.73 -4.97 -1.92
C GLU A 47 -19.82 -3.74 -1.76
N LEU A 48 -19.37 -3.16 -2.87
CA LEU A 48 -18.54 -1.96 -2.85
C LEU A 48 -19.29 -0.79 -2.22
N ALA A 49 -20.54 -0.56 -2.63
CA ALA A 49 -21.40 0.47 -2.07
C ALA A 49 -21.66 0.25 -0.57
N ARG A 50 -21.82 -1.02 -0.14
CA ARG A 50 -21.99 -1.40 1.25
C ARG A 50 -20.77 -1.03 2.09
N VAL A 51 -19.55 -1.38 1.64
CA VAL A 51 -18.29 -1.04 2.31
C VAL A 51 -18.19 0.46 2.60
N PHE A 52 -18.54 1.30 1.64
CA PHE A 52 -18.51 2.75 1.82
C PHE A 52 -19.64 3.28 2.71
N ARG A 53 -20.87 2.78 2.53
CA ARG A 53 -22.04 3.20 3.31
C ARG A 53 -21.90 2.86 4.80
N GLU A 54 -21.35 1.70 5.10
CA GLU A 54 -21.17 1.19 6.47
C GLU A 54 -19.84 1.64 7.08
N GLY A 55 -18.94 2.23 6.27
CA GLY A 55 -17.67 2.77 6.74
C GLY A 55 -16.62 1.70 7.05
N GLU A 56 -16.80 0.48 6.56
CA GLU A 56 -15.90 -0.66 6.82
C GLU A 56 -14.46 -0.36 6.40
N TYR A 57 -14.28 0.40 5.31
CA TYR A 57 -12.97 0.78 4.77
C TYR A 57 -12.07 1.52 5.77
N ARG A 58 -12.65 2.20 6.76
CA ARG A 58 -11.93 2.99 7.79
C ARG A 58 -12.03 2.38 9.19
N GLY A 59 -12.61 1.19 9.33
CA GLY A 59 -12.72 0.49 10.61
C GLY A 59 -11.39 -0.12 11.08
N GLU A 60 -11.40 -0.61 12.33
CA GLU A 60 -10.22 -1.23 12.96
C GLU A 60 -9.70 -2.45 12.20
N GLU A 61 -10.59 -3.28 11.67
CA GLU A 61 -10.20 -4.44 10.85
C GLU A 61 -9.44 -4.01 9.59
N SER A 62 -9.94 -2.97 8.89
CA SER A 62 -9.27 -2.41 7.71
C SER A 62 -7.92 -1.77 8.07
N ALA A 63 -7.79 -1.18 9.26
CA ALA A 63 -6.52 -0.67 9.75
C ALA A 63 -5.52 -1.80 10.05
N ALA A 64 -5.97 -2.88 10.71
CA ALA A 64 -5.15 -4.05 10.99
C ALA A 64 -4.67 -4.74 9.71
N ARG A 65 -5.57 -4.95 8.72
CA ARG A 65 -5.21 -5.49 7.40
C ARG A 65 -4.16 -4.63 6.68
N ARG A 66 -4.31 -3.30 6.69
CA ARG A 66 -3.28 -2.39 6.15
C ARG A 66 -1.96 -2.51 6.88
N ALA A 67 -1.96 -2.60 8.22
CA ALA A 67 -0.73 -2.68 9.00
C ALA A 67 0.08 -3.92 8.60
N VAL A 68 -0.55 -5.10 8.57
CA VAL A 68 0.08 -6.36 8.14
C VAL A 68 0.59 -6.26 6.69
N PHE A 69 -0.21 -5.67 5.79
CA PHE A 69 0.18 -5.50 4.41
C PHE A 69 1.42 -4.59 4.26
N ARG A 70 1.45 -3.48 5.00
CA ARG A 70 2.59 -2.54 4.99
C ARG A 70 3.85 -3.19 5.56
N GLU A 71 3.73 -3.93 6.65
CA GLU A 71 4.86 -4.69 7.21
C GLU A 71 5.45 -5.67 6.19
N ARG A 72 4.60 -6.34 5.41
CA ARG A 72 5.04 -7.32 4.41
C ARG A 72 5.63 -6.69 3.14
N PHE A 73 5.04 -5.60 2.64
CA PHE A 73 5.33 -5.12 1.28
C PHE A 73 5.98 -3.74 1.20
N CYS A 74 5.96 -2.95 2.28
CA CYS A 74 6.50 -1.60 2.30
C CYS A 74 7.88 -1.51 2.98
N GLU A 75 8.63 -2.61 3.10
CA GLU A 75 9.88 -2.66 3.86
C GLU A 75 10.96 -1.68 3.35
N PHE A 76 11.08 -1.45 2.03
CA PHE A 76 12.25 -0.72 1.49
C PHE A 76 11.96 0.70 1.01
N ASP A 77 10.70 1.11 0.94
CA ASP A 77 10.34 2.44 0.44
C ASP A 77 10.30 3.47 1.59
N ASP A 78 11.48 4.05 1.86
CA ASP A 78 11.73 5.06 2.88
C ASP A 78 11.94 6.47 2.32
N GLY A 79 11.63 6.67 1.03
CA GLY A 79 11.83 7.95 0.34
C GLY A 79 13.29 8.26 -0.06
N ARG A 80 14.25 7.35 0.17
CA ARG A 80 15.68 7.59 -0.14
C ARG A 80 16.24 6.69 -1.25
N ALA A 81 15.38 5.98 -1.98
CA ALA A 81 15.80 5.09 -3.06
C ALA A 81 16.64 5.82 -4.13
N ALA A 82 16.18 6.99 -4.60
CA ALA A 82 16.90 7.78 -5.60
C ALA A 82 18.27 8.26 -5.10
N GLU A 83 18.35 8.75 -3.85
CA GLU A 83 19.62 9.17 -3.23
C GLU A 83 20.63 8.01 -3.21
N ARG A 84 20.20 6.82 -2.77
CA ARG A 84 21.05 5.62 -2.75
C ARG A 84 21.57 5.26 -4.14
N VAL A 85 20.71 5.30 -5.16
CA VAL A 85 21.10 5.01 -6.56
C VAL A 85 22.12 6.01 -7.07
N VAL A 86 21.88 7.32 -6.88
CA VAL A 86 22.81 8.37 -7.33
C VAL A 86 24.18 8.21 -6.67
N ARG A 87 24.22 8.08 -5.33
CA ARG A 87 25.48 7.89 -4.58
C ARG A 87 26.24 6.65 -5.04
N ARG A 88 25.56 5.52 -5.18
CA ARG A 88 26.21 4.24 -5.51
C ARG A 88 26.67 4.15 -6.98
N VAL A 89 25.81 4.54 -7.91
CA VAL A 89 25.99 4.27 -9.34
C VAL A 89 26.67 5.43 -10.07
N LEU A 90 26.33 6.68 -9.71
CA LEU A 90 26.86 7.86 -10.40
C LEU A 90 28.09 8.44 -9.69
N LEU A 91 28.11 8.41 -8.36
CA LEU A 91 29.22 8.96 -7.55
C LEU A 91 30.23 7.91 -7.10
N GLY A 92 29.92 6.61 -7.22
CA GLY A 92 30.83 5.53 -6.88
C GLY A 92 31.07 5.35 -5.38
N GLU A 93 30.19 5.88 -4.51
CA GLU A 93 30.31 5.72 -3.07
C GLU A 93 30.18 4.23 -2.67
N PRO A 94 30.96 3.78 -1.66
CA PRO A 94 30.90 2.40 -1.22
C PRO A 94 29.61 2.12 -0.42
N PRO A 95 29.12 0.86 -0.35
CA PRO A 95 27.84 0.53 0.29
C PRO A 95 27.68 1.02 1.74
N GLU A 96 28.76 1.03 2.51
CA GLU A 96 28.81 1.50 3.90
C GLU A 96 28.59 3.02 4.05
N ALA A 97 28.74 3.80 2.97
CA ALA A 97 28.48 5.23 2.95
C ALA A 97 27.03 5.58 2.59
N LEU A 98 26.22 4.60 2.16
CA LEU A 98 24.85 4.83 1.74
C LEU A 98 23.93 5.06 2.97
N PRO A 99 22.93 5.95 2.87
CA PRO A 99 21.93 6.09 3.92
C PRO A 99 21.24 4.75 4.21
N PRO A 100 21.17 4.31 5.48
CA PRO A 100 20.49 3.08 5.84
C PRO A 100 18.99 3.18 5.54
N VAL A 101 18.34 2.02 5.38
CA VAL A 101 16.88 1.97 5.25
C VAL A 101 16.25 2.40 6.57
N VAL A 102 15.37 3.40 6.53
CA VAL A 102 14.61 3.82 7.72
C VAL A 102 13.56 2.76 8.06
N PRO A 103 13.49 2.21 9.28
CA PRO A 103 12.46 1.22 9.65
C PRO A 103 11.04 1.75 9.44
N LEU A 104 10.09 0.88 9.03
CA LEU A 104 8.71 1.29 8.74
C LEU A 104 8.04 2.04 9.91
N ALA A 105 8.29 1.62 11.15
CA ALA A 105 7.74 2.23 12.36
C ALA A 105 8.25 3.66 12.63
N GLU A 106 9.38 4.05 12.03
CA GLU A 106 9.99 5.38 12.19
C GLU A 106 9.61 6.34 11.05
N ARG A 107 8.89 5.85 10.03
CA ARG A 107 8.50 6.64 8.87
C ARG A 107 7.25 7.47 9.16
N VAL A 108 7.23 8.69 8.61
CA VAL A 108 6.06 9.55 8.63
C VAL A 108 5.41 9.52 7.25
N PRO A 109 4.19 8.96 7.09
CA PRO A 109 3.49 8.99 5.82
C PRO A 109 3.24 10.42 5.35
N ALA A 110 3.24 10.62 4.03
CA ALA A 110 2.96 11.93 3.46
C ALA A 110 1.56 12.42 3.87
N PRO A 111 1.43 13.70 4.29
CA PRO A 111 0.17 14.23 4.78
C PRO A 111 -0.94 14.07 3.74
N ALA A 112 -2.15 13.76 4.21
CA ALA A 112 -3.34 13.79 3.36
C ALA A 112 -3.54 15.20 2.79
N ALA A 113 -4.03 15.29 1.55
CA ALA A 113 -4.47 16.58 1.02
C ALA A 113 -5.53 17.14 1.98
N ALA A 114 -5.38 18.41 2.36
CA ALA A 114 -6.38 19.07 3.20
C ALA A 114 -7.74 18.95 2.51
N SER A 115 -8.77 18.51 3.25
CA SER A 115 -10.12 18.53 2.73
C SER A 115 -10.46 19.97 2.37
N LEU A 116 -10.57 20.27 1.08
CA LEU A 116 -11.26 21.46 0.62
C LEU A 116 -12.74 21.25 0.98
N VAL A 117 -13.07 21.54 2.23
CA VAL A 117 -14.47 21.69 2.65
C VAL A 117 -14.97 22.91 1.87
N ARG A 118 -15.69 22.64 0.78
CA ARG A 118 -16.51 23.66 0.15
C ARG A 118 -17.64 23.96 1.13
N SER A 119 -17.53 25.08 1.83
CA SER A 119 -18.61 25.74 2.56
C SER A 119 -19.80 26.02 1.65
#